data_AF-A0A497TTX1-F1
#
_entry.id   AF-A0A497TTX1-F1
#
_cell.length_a   1.000
_cell.length_b   1.000
_cell.length_c   1.000
_cell.angle_alpha   90.00
_cell.angle_beta   90.00
_cell.angle_gamma   90.00
#
_symmetry.space_group_name_H-M   'P 1'
#
loop_
_entity.id
_entity.type
_entity.pdbx_description
1 polymer ?
#
loop_
_entity_poly.entity_id
_entity_poly.type
_entity_poly.pdbx_seq_one_letter_code
_entity_poly.pdbx_strand_id
1 'polypeptide(L)'
;MNLWHSQIYSADPHAGSGGADELQTDVMRFMAILGFCLMAIFALVQSLPQAASEEPKVVEEKADNSRLKQEQETLIASLEQLHADLKQQQQKQRRITDEQKLLTTQSQQKQRQLSALNLKIKQRQKDLSALDKQLKKKPQTVTPFEAQETNAAKDEEPGFELRFSSDKALKYLVQSKRIQLYALGSETTWKLIVADGKTVFHVTPSPRRYHEMTPETVPGDVLQAYRQLPVTTSGTPVVWGVELPHPLQEKIQRLMQESSGGLLIIDALGHVKLERRQGNV
;
A
#
# COMPACT_ATOMS: atom_id res chain seq x y z
N MET A 1 42.64 35.52 -6.07
CA MET A 1 44.01 35.34 -6.57
C MET A 1 43.96 34.66 -7.93
N ASN A 2 44.78 35.16 -8.86
CA ASN A 2 45.22 34.58 -10.14
C ASN A 2 44.50 35.06 -11.41
N LEU A 3 44.86 36.29 -11.80
CA LEU A 3 45.07 36.71 -13.19
C LEU A 3 46.27 35.95 -13.80
N TRP A 4 46.24 35.66 -15.12
CA TRP A 4 47.32 35.75 -16.13
C TRP A 4 46.72 35.35 -17.51
N HIS A 5 46.39 36.33 -18.37
CA HIS A 5 47.06 36.66 -19.66
C HIS A 5 47.07 35.54 -20.71
N SER A 6 46.30 35.65 -21.81
CA SER A 6 46.59 36.42 -23.05
C SER A 6 47.58 35.71 -23.98
N GLN A 7 47.07 35.15 -25.08
CA GLN A 7 47.85 34.98 -26.30
C GLN A 7 47.11 35.68 -27.46
N ILE A 8 47.84 36.64 -28.03
CA ILE A 8 47.45 37.62 -29.02
C ILE A 8 47.49 37.01 -30.43
N TYR A 9 46.50 37.42 -31.21
CA TYR A 9 46.42 37.41 -32.67
C TYR A 9 47.74 37.84 -33.35
N SER A 10 48.20 37.07 -34.33
CA SER A 10 48.96 37.64 -35.45
C SER A 10 48.07 37.63 -36.69
N ALA A 11 47.86 38.82 -37.21
CA ALA A 11 47.03 39.15 -38.35
C ALA A 11 47.77 38.85 -39.67
N ASP A 12 47.01 38.38 -40.66
CA ASP A 12 47.39 38.38 -42.08
C ASP A 12 46.71 39.60 -42.77
N PRO A 13 47.37 40.33 -43.69
CA PRO A 13 47.08 41.75 -43.94
C PRO A 13 46.33 42.06 -45.25
N HIS A 14 45.18 41.43 -45.52
CA HIS A 14 44.38 41.75 -46.72
C HIS A 14 42.86 41.58 -46.53
N ALA A 15 42.13 42.60 -46.06
CA ALA A 15 40.65 42.65 -46.23
C ALA A 15 40.01 44.04 -46.06
N GLY A 16 40.75 45.14 -46.12
CA GLY A 16 40.25 46.48 -45.77
C GLY A 16 39.36 47.20 -46.80
N SER A 17 38.88 46.54 -47.86
CA SER A 17 38.15 47.23 -48.95
C SER A 17 36.84 46.58 -49.40
N GLY A 18 36.46 45.39 -48.91
CA GLY A 18 35.22 44.71 -49.37
C GLY A 18 33.96 45.07 -48.58
N GLY A 19 34.11 45.46 -47.30
CA GLY A 19 32.97 45.65 -46.40
C GLY A 19 32.17 46.94 -46.64
N ALA A 20 32.78 47.99 -47.19
CA ALA A 20 32.08 49.25 -47.46
C ALA A 20 31.14 49.13 -48.69
N ASP A 21 31.56 48.39 -49.71
CA ASP A 21 30.76 48.18 -50.94
C ASP A 21 29.59 47.20 -50.69
N GLU A 22 29.80 46.18 -49.85
CA GLU A 22 28.72 45.30 -49.38
C GLU A 22 27.69 46.07 -48.53
N LEU A 23 28.14 46.94 -47.62
CA LEU A 23 27.24 47.77 -46.81
C LEU A 23 26.47 48.78 -47.66
N GLN A 24 27.11 49.39 -48.66
CA GLN A 24 26.48 50.35 -49.56
C GLN A 24 25.42 49.69 -50.45
N THR A 25 25.68 48.48 -50.95
CA THR A 25 24.69 47.73 -51.73
C THR A 25 23.52 47.25 -50.88
N ASP A 26 23.75 46.84 -49.63
CA ASP A 26 22.67 46.41 -48.73
C ASP A 26 21.79 47.59 -48.29
N VAL A 27 22.38 48.78 -48.07
CA VAL A 27 21.63 50.02 -47.78
C VAL A 27 20.81 50.48 -48.99
N MET A 28 21.36 50.43 -50.21
CA MET A 28 20.59 50.78 -51.42
C MET A 28 19.41 49.82 -51.64
N ARG A 29 19.60 48.53 -51.38
CA ARG A 29 18.53 47.52 -51.48
C ARG A 29 17.46 47.73 -50.40
N PHE A 30 17.86 48.06 -49.17
CA PHE A 30 16.92 48.34 -48.09
C PHE A 30 16.05 49.57 -48.38
N MET A 31 16.64 50.64 -48.92
CA MET A 31 15.88 51.85 -49.30
C MET A 31 14.88 51.59 -50.44
N ALA A 32 15.23 50.73 -51.41
CA ALA A 32 14.30 50.32 -52.47
C ALA A 32 13.10 49.52 -51.92
N ILE A 33 13.35 48.61 -50.97
CA ILE A 33 12.30 47.82 -50.31
C ILE A 33 11.36 48.74 -49.51
N LEU A 34 11.90 49.72 -48.78
CA LEU A 34 11.10 50.72 -48.06
C LEU A 34 10.26 51.56 -49.02
N GLY A 35 10.83 52.04 -50.12
CA GLY A 35 10.11 52.80 -51.13
C GLY A 35 8.93 52.03 -51.73
N PHE A 36 9.15 50.76 -52.07
CA PHE A 36 8.09 49.87 -52.57
C PHE A 36 6.99 49.62 -51.52
N CYS A 37 7.37 49.38 -50.26
CA CYS A 37 6.40 49.20 -49.17
C CYS A 37 5.55 50.45 -48.95
N LEU A 38 6.16 51.64 -48.98
CA LEU A 38 5.43 52.89 -48.83
C LEU A 38 4.47 53.13 -50.00
N MET A 39 4.88 52.82 -51.24
CA MET A 39 4.01 52.91 -52.41
C MET A 39 2.80 51.96 -52.28
N ALA A 40 3.01 50.73 -51.81
CA ALA A 40 1.94 49.75 -51.60
C ALA A 40 0.95 50.21 -50.50
N ILE A 41 1.45 50.76 -49.40
CA ILE A 41 0.61 51.30 -48.33
C ILE A 41 -0.20 52.50 -48.83
N PHE A 42 0.40 53.42 -49.60
CA PHE A 42 -0.33 54.56 -50.17
C PHE A 42 -1.44 54.13 -51.15
N ALA A 43 -1.20 53.10 -51.95
CA ALA A 43 -2.21 52.52 -52.82
C ALA A 43 -3.37 51.89 -52.02
N LEU A 44 -3.07 51.23 -50.89
CA LEU A 44 -4.08 50.68 -49.97
C LEU A 44 -4.88 51.77 -49.23
N VAL A 45 -4.27 52.91 -48.92
CA VAL A 45 -4.97 54.04 -48.28
C VAL A 45 -5.90 54.74 -49.27
N GLN A 46 -5.51 54.85 -50.55
CA GLN A 46 -6.37 55.45 -51.59
C GLN A 46 -7.50 54.53 -52.07
N SER A 47 -7.40 53.21 -51.83
CA SER A 47 -8.47 52.26 -52.15
C SER A 47 -9.56 52.16 -51.08
N LEU A 48 -9.47 52.97 -50.01
CA LEU A 48 -10.60 53.15 -49.09
C LEU A 48 -11.65 54.03 -49.78
N PRO A 49 -12.81 53.48 -50.18
CA PRO A 49 -13.89 54.32 -50.66
C PRO A 49 -14.30 55.23 -49.49
N GLN A 50 -14.31 56.54 -49.72
CA GLN A 50 -14.90 57.49 -48.79
C GLN A 50 -16.39 57.17 -48.72
N ALA A 51 -16.77 56.38 -47.72
CA ALA A 51 -18.14 55.94 -47.51
C ALA A 51 -19.02 57.18 -47.40
N ALA A 52 -19.85 57.36 -48.42
CA ALA A 52 -20.97 58.26 -48.37
C ALA A 52 -21.79 57.90 -47.12
N SER A 53 -22.09 58.93 -46.34
CA SER A 53 -22.92 58.88 -45.14
C SER A 53 -24.30 58.32 -45.50
N GLU A 54 -24.52 57.01 -45.33
CA GLU A 54 -25.85 56.44 -45.18
C GLU A 54 -26.26 56.54 -43.71
N GLU A 55 -27.41 57.15 -43.46
CA GLU A 55 -28.06 57.21 -42.16
C GLU A 55 -28.37 55.78 -41.62
N PRO A 56 -28.34 55.57 -40.28
CA PRO A 56 -28.02 54.27 -39.71
C PRO A 56 -29.21 53.28 -39.64
N LYS A 57 -28.92 52.00 -39.92
CA LYS A 57 -29.71 50.81 -39.54
C LYS A 57 -29.71 50.59 -38.01
N VAL A 58 -30.35 51.46 -37.24
CA VAL A 58 -30.29 51.43 -35.76
C VAL A 58 -31.00 50.21 -35.11
N VAL A 59 -31.83 49.46 -35.86
CA VAL A 59 -32.68 48.40 -35.27
C VAL A 59 -32.00 47.02 -35.25
N GLU A 60 -31.29 46.61 -36.31
CA GLU A 60 -30.52 45.35 -36.32
C GLU A 60 -29.30 45.44 -35.39
N GLU A 61 -28.58 46.56 -35.44
CA GLU A 61 -27.34 46.75 -34.66
C GLU A 61 -27.56 46.75 -33.13
N LYS A 62 -28.75 47.17 -32.67
CA LYS A 62 -29.14 47.10 -31.26
C LYS A 62 -29.43 45.66 -30.81
N ALA A 63 -30.06 44.84 -31.66
CA ALA A 63 -30.33 43.45 -31.35
C ALA A 63 -29.02 42.64 -31.26
N ASP A 64 -28.09 42.86 -32.18
CA ASP A 64 -26.78 42.21 -32.16
C ASP A 64 -25.92 42.67 -30.98
N ASN A 65 -25.91 43.97 -30.65
CA ASN A 65 -25.25 44.45 -29.44
C ASN A 65 -25.84 43.85 -28.15
N SER A 66 -27.16 43.64 -28.09
CA SER A 66 -27.79 43.03 -26.92
C SER A 66 -27.41 41.55 -26.77
N ARG A 67 -27.33 40.81 -27.87
CA ARG A 67 -26.87 39.41 -27.90
C ARG A 67 -25.41 39.30 -27.49
N LEU A 68 -24.53 40.14 -28.05
CA LEU A 68 -23.11 40.17 -27.70
C LEU A 68 -22.89 40.53 -26.22
N LYS A 69 -23.67 41.45 -25.65
CA LYS A 69 -23.63 41.75 -24.21
C LYS A 69 -24.06 40.55 -23.36
N GLN A 70 -25.11 39.85 -23.77
CA GLN A 70 -25.56 38.64 -23.07
C GLN A 70 -24.53 37.51 -23.15
N GLU A 71 -23.90 37.31 -24.32
CA GLU A 71 -22.77 36.39 -24.47
C GLU A 71 -21.58 36.79 -23.58
N GLN A 72 -21.26 38.08 -23.49
CA GLN A 72 -20.20 38.57 -22.60
C GLN A 72 -20.51 38.30 -21.13
N GLU A 73 -21.74 38.57 -20.68
CA GLU A 73 -22.19 38.29 -19.30
C GLU A 73 -22.14 36.79 -18.98
N THR A 74 -22.58 35.93 -19.92
CA THR A 74 -22.50 34.47 -19.72
C THR A 74 -21.04 33.98 -19.69
N LEU A 75 -20.16 34.53 -20.52
CA LEU A 75 -18.73 34.22 -20.48
C LEU A 75 -18.10 34.66 -19.14
N ILE A 76 -18.43 35.85 -18.65
CA ILE A 76 -17.93 36.35 -17.35
C ILE A 76 -18.39 35.42 -16.22
N ALA A 77 -19.68 35.06 -16.19
CA ALA A 77 -20.20 34.12 -15.20
C ALA A 77 -19.52 32.75 -15.28
N SER A 78 -19.24 32.25 -16.50
CA SER A 78 -18.51 31.00 -16.71
C SER A 78 -17.07 31.07 -16.21
N LEU A 79 -16.37 32.20 -16.41
CA LEU A 79 -15.01 32.40 -15.92
C LEU A 79 -14.96 32.50 -14.40
N GLU A 80 -15.93 33.18 -13.78
CA GLU A 80 -16.06 33.26 -12.32
C GLU A 80 -16.29 31.87 -11.71
N GLN A 81 -17.17 31.07 -12.31
CA GLN A 81 -17.41 29.69 -11.86
C GLN A 81 -16.15 28.83 -12.00
N LEU A 82 -15.46 28.91 -13.14
CA LEU A 82 -14.22 28.17 -13.36
C LEU A 82 -13.13 28.56 -12.35
N HIS A 83 -13.03 29.85 -12.00
CA HIS A 83 -12.11 30.31 -10.96
C HIS A 83 -12.47 29.73 -9.59
N ALA A 84 -13.75 29.76 -9.22
CA ALA A 84 -14.23 29.19 -7.97
C ALA A 84 -13.90 27.68 -7.88
N ASP A 85 -14.11 26.94 -8.98
CA ASP A 85 -13.79 25.52 -9.07
C ASP A 85 -12.29 25.25 -8.97
N LEU A 86 -11.44 26.01 -9.66
CA LEU A 86 -9.98 25.90 -9.55
C LEU A 86 -9.50 26.17 -8.12
N LYS A 87 -10.04 27.20 -7.47
CA LYS A 87 -9.73 27.53 -6.07
C LYS A 87 -10.15 26.40 -5.13
N GLN A 88 -11.35 25.84 -5.34
CA GLN A 88 -11.85 24.70 -4.59
C GLN A 88 -10.95 23.47 -4.79
N GLN A 89 -10.55 23.17 -6.02
CA GLN A 89 -9.68 22.04 -6.34
C GLN A 89 -8.30 22.21 -5.71
N GLN A 90 -7.72 23.42 -5.78
CA GLN A 90 -6.44 23.71 -5.13
C GLN A 90 -6.53 23.51 -3.61
N GLN A 91 -7.63 23.94 -2.98
CA GLN A 91 -7.82 23.74 -1.54
C GLN A 91 -7.96 22.27 -1.17
N LYS A 92 -8.71 21.48 -1.95
CA LYS A 92 -8.81 20.03 -1.78
C LYS A 92 -7.43 19.37 -1.89
N GLN A 93 -6.63 19.78 -2.88
CA GLN A 93 -5.29 19.23 -3.09
C GLN A 93 -4.33 19.57 -1.95
N ARG A 94 -4.41 20.79 -1.39
CA ARG A 94 -3.66 21.17 -0.19
C ARG A 94 -4.04 20.30 1.02
N ARG A 95 -5.34 20.11 1.27
CA ARG A 95 -5.83 19.25 2.38
C ARG A 95 -5.31 17.82 2.27
N ILE A 96 -5.41 17.22 1.08
CA ILE A 96 -4.91 15.85 0.83
C ILE A 96 -3.39 15.80 1.04
N THR A 97 -2.67 16.81 0.56
CA THR A 97 -1.20 16.88 0.72
C THR A 97 -0.80 16.98 2.19
N ASP A 98 -1.49 17.80 2.97
CA ASP A 98 -1.21 17.97 4.41
C ASP A 98 -1.56 16.71 5.20
N GLU A 99 -2.67 16.04 4.86
CA GLU A 99 -3.05 14.75 5.43
C GLU A 99 -2.01 13.66 5.11
N GLN A 100 -1.53 13.61 3.86
CA GLN A 100 -0.50 12.64 3.45
C GLN A 100 0.81 12.88 4.21
N LYS A 101 1.22 14.13 4.40
CA LYS A 101 2.39 14.49 5.23
C LYS A 101 2.20 14.01 6.66
N LEU A 102 1.04 14.28 7.26
CA LEU A 102 0.74 13.86 8.63
C LEU A 102 0.77 12.34 8.79
N LEU A 103 0.14 11.59 7.88
CA LEU A 103 0.16 10.13 7.88
C LEU A 103 1.58 9.58 7.71
N THR A 104 2.40 10.21 6.87
CA THR A 104 3.79 9.82 6.67
C THR A 104 4.61 10.03 7.95
N THR A 105 4.45 11.17 8.62
CA THR A 105 5.09 11.44 9.91
C THR A 105 4.65 10.44 10.98
N GLN A 106 3.34 10.14 11.06
CA GLN A 106 2.81 9.17 12.02
C GLN A 106 3.36 7.75 11.74
N SER A 107 3.40 7.35 10.47
CA SER A 107 3.98 6.06 10.05
C SER A 107 5.45 5.98 10.45
N GLN A 108 6.24 7.03 10.17
CA GLN A 108 7.64 7.08 10.54
C GLN A 108 7.84 7.01 12.06
N GLN A 109 6.99 7.68 12.85
CA GLN A 109 7.03 7.61 14.30
C GLN A 109 6.73 6.20 14.82
N LYS A 110 5.67 5.54 14.31
CA LYS A 110 5.35 4.14 14.66
C LYS A 110 6.51 3.21 14.30
N GLN A 111 7.14 3.40 13.14
CA GLN A 111 8.28 2.61 12.72
C GLN A 111 9.48 2.76 13.68
N ARG A 112 9.76 3.98 14.16
CA ARG A 112 10.80 4.23 15.19
C ARG A 112 10.46 3.58 16.53
N GLN A 113 9.19 3.57 16.92
CA GLN A 113 8.75 2.89 18.14
C GLN A 113 8.93 1.37 18.03
N LEU A 114 8.57 0.78 16.88
CA LEU A 114 8.75 -0.64 16.62
C LEU A 114 10.23 -1.05 16.62
N SER A 115 11.11 -0.27 15.98
CA SER A 115 12.54 -0.57 15.99
C SER A 115 13.15 -0.47 17.39
N ALA A 116 12.73 0.51 18.18
CA ALA A 116 13.14 0.64 19.58
C ALA A 116 12.65 -0.54 20.44
N LEU A 117 11.40 -0.99 20.24
CA LEU A 117 10.85 -2.14 20.97
C LEU A 117 11.55 -3.44 20.57
N ASN A 118 11.83 -3.65 19.29
CA ASN A 118 12.58 -4.81 18.81
C ASN A 118 13.98 -4.87 19.41
N LEU A 119 14.65 -3.72 19.57
CA LEU A 119 15.95 -3.66 20.24
C LEU A 119 15.84 -4.08 21.72
N LYS A 120 14.81 -3.62 22.43
CA LYS A 120 14.54 -4.03 23.82
C LYS A 120 14.25 -5.53 23.94
N ILE A 121 13.47 -6.10 23.02
CA ILE A 121 13.20 -7.54 22.98
C ILE A 121 14.50 -8.31 22.80
N LYS A 122 15.35 -7.89 21.85
CA LYS A 122 16.66 -8.52 21.60
C LYS A 122 17.58 -8.44 22.82
N GLN A 123 17.58 -7.31 23.53
CA GLN A 123 18.36 -7.15 24.75
C GLN A 123 17.85 -8.08 25.86
N ARG A 124 16.54 -8.11 26.10
CA ARG A 124 15.95 -9.03 27.10
C ARG A 124 16.21 -10.48 26.78
N GLN A 125 16.15 -10.88 25.51
CA GLN A 125 16.51 -12.25 25.10
C GLN A 125 17.97 -12.56 25.42
N LYS A 126 18.89 -11.62 25.21
CA LYS A 126 20.30 -11.78 25.57
C LYS A 126 20.48 -11.91 27.07
N ASP A 127 19.83 -11.06 27.86
CA ASP A 127 19.91 -11.08 29.32
C ASP A 127 19.35 -12.40 29.90
N LEU A 128 18.19 -12.85 29.39
CA LEU A 128 17.61 -14.16 29.73
C LEU A 128 18.56 -15.31 29.40
N SER A 129 19.20 -15.29 28.22
CA SER A 129 20.16 -16.32 27.83
C SER A 129 21.44 -16.32 28.68
N ALA A 130 21.86 -15.15 29.18
CA ALA A 130 22.98 -15.04 30.10
C ALA A 130 22.62 -15.57 31.50
N LEU A 131 21.39 -15.31 31.96
CA LEU A 131 20.88 -15.82 33.23
C LEU A 131 20.75 -17.35 33.21
N ASP A 132 20.24 -17.94 32.13
CA ASP A 132 20.20 -19.41 31.94
C ASP A 132 21.60 -20.04 32.01
N LYS A 133 22.59 -19.41 31.36
CA LYS A 133 23.99 -19.86 31.43
C LYS A 133 24.59 -19.76 32.84
N GLN A 134 24.16 -18.79 33.65
CA GLN A 134 24.59 -18.67 35.05
C GLN A 134 23.89 -19.69 35.96
N LEU A 135 22.60 -19.95 35.74
CA LEU A 135 21.85 -21.01 36.43
C LEU A 135 22.48 -22.38 36.18
N LYS A 136 22.92 -22.68 34.96
CA LYS A 136 23.64 -23.91 34.60
C LYS A 136 25.05 -24.02 35.20
N LYS A 137 25.65 -22.92 35.67
CA LYS A 137 27.00 -22.89 36.29
C LYS A 137 27.00 -23.01 37.81
N LYS A 138 25.83 -22.98 38.48
CA LYS A 138 25.74 -23.24 39.92
C LYS A 138 25.48 -24.75 40.10
N PRO A 139 26.41 -25.54 40.68
CA PRO A 139 26.15 -26.95 40.91
C PRO A 139 25.05 -27.07 41.97
N GLN A 140 23.83 -27.37 41.54
CA GLN A 140 22.84 -27.97 42.42
C GLN A 140 23.19 -29.44 42.53
N THR A 141 23.88 -29.79 43.62
CA THR A 141 23.82 -31.14 44.18
C THR A 141 22.39 -31.35 44.65
N VAL A 142 21.53 -31.81 43.74
CA VAL A 142 20.33 -32.56 44.09
C VAL A 142 20.38 -33.88 43.34
N THR A 143 20.55 -34.91 44.16
CA THR A 143 20.37 -36.32 43.86
C THR A 143 19.20 -36.54 42.90
N PRO A 144 19.36 -37.41 41.88
CA PRO A 144 18.31 -37.76 40.93
C PRO A 144 17.10 -38.32 41.67
N PHE A 145 16.05 -37.52 41.84
CA PHE A 145 14.71 -38.04 42.03
C PHE A 145 14.12 -38.11 40.63
N GLU A 146 13.77 -39.34 40.22
CA GLU A 146 13.06 -39.69 39.00
C GLU A 146 11.86 -38.76 38.78
N ALA A 147 12.09 -37.65 38.09
CA ALA A 147 11.14 -37.19 37.10
C ALA A 147 11.34 -38.12 35.91
N GLN A 148 10.63 -39.25 35.91
CA GLN A 148 10.21 -39.87 34.67
C GLN A 148 9.40 -38.82 33.91
N GLU A 149 10.11 -37.95 33.18
CA GLU A 149 9.71 -37.61 31.84
C GLU A 149 9.51 -38.97 31.16
N THR A 150 8.26 -39.43 31.13
CA THR A 150 7.79 -40.22 30.01
C THR A 150 7.98 -39.36 28.76
N ASN A 151 9.22 -39.27 28.29
CA ASN A 151 9.55 -39.58 26.92
C ASN A 151 8.97 -40.97 26.60
N ALA A 152 7.64 -41.02 26.47
CA ALA A 152 7.10 -41.70 25.32
C ALA A 152 7.42 -40.72 24.17
N ALA A 153 8.41 -40.92 23.32
CA ALA A 153 8.60 -42.17 22.57
C ALA A 153 7.25 -42.88 22.39
N LYS A 154 6.21 -42.09 22.05
CA LYS A 154 5.05 -42.64 21.38
C LYS A 154 5.57 -42.89 19.99
N ASP A 155 5.60 -44.16 19.67
CA ASP A 155 6.13 -44.75 18.46
C ASP A 155 5.94 -43.85 17.24
N GLU A 156 6.96 -43.85 16.38
CA GLU A 156 6.89 -43.33 15.03
C GLU A 156 5.80 -44.08 14.25
N GLU A 157 4.54 -43.73 14.48
CA GLU A 157 3.49 -44.02 13.52
C GLU A 157 3.73 -43.09 12.32
N PRO A 158 3.85 -43.62 11.09
CA PRO A 158 3.91 -42.81 9.88
C PRO A 158 2.58 -42.06 9.73
N GLY A 159 2.55 -40.85 10.30
CA GLY A 159 1.37 -40.02 10.42
C GLY A 159 1.61 -38.61 9.88
N PHE A 160 0.50 -37.92 9.61
CA PHE A 160 0.52 -36.53 9.20
C PHE A 160 0.06 -35.64 10.35
N GLU A 161 0.90 -34.68 10.72
CA GLU A 161 0.52 -33.62 11.65
C GLU A 161 0.05 -32.40 10.86
N LEU A 162 -1.12 -31.84 11.22
CA LEU A 162 -1.64 -30.63 10.61
C LEU A 162 -1.36 -29.43 11.52
N ARG A 163 -0.73 -28.39 10.98
CA ARG A 163 -0.49 -27.12 11.69
C ARG A 163 -0.82 -25.92 10.82
N PHE A 164 -1.07 -24.80 11.47
CA PHE A 164 -1.18 -23.51 10.81
C PHE A 164 0.17 -22.80 10.87
N SER A 165 0.49 -22.01 9.85
CA SER A 165 1.78 -21.29 9.78
C SER A 165 1.96 -20.26 10.90
N SER A 166 0.86 -19.77 11.48
CA SER A 166 0.84 -18.89 12.64
C SER A 166 -0.58 -18.74 13.21
N ASP A 167 -0.70 -18.25 14.44
CA ASP A 167 -1.96 -17.82 15.06
C ASP A 167 -2.70 -16.80 14.19
N LYS A 168 -1.94 -15.89 13.57
CA LYS A 168 -2.48 -14.87 12.66
C LYS A 168 -3.09 -15.51 11.42
N ALA A 169 -2.45 -16.55 10.87
CA ALA A 169 -2.97 -17.29 9.73
C ALA A 169 -4.28 -17.99 10.06
N LEU A 170 -4.37 -18.68 11.21
CA LEU A 170 -5.62 -19.30 11.66
C LEU A 170 -6.76 -18.28 11.75
N LYS A 171 -6.51 -17.13 12.39
CA LYS A 171 -7.51 -16.06 12.53
C LYS A 171 -7.99 -15.54 11.18
N TYR A 172 -7.08 -15.32 10.24
CA TYR A 172 -7.45 -14.87 8.89
C TYR A 172 -8.30 -15.91 8.14
N LEU A 173 -7.99 -17.20 8.29
CA LEU A 173 -8.76 -18.27 7.66
C LEU A 173 -10.17 -18.39 8.24
N VAL A 174 -10.32 -18.23 9.56
CA VAL A 174 -11.65 -18.21 10.21
C VAL A 174 -12.43 -16.96 9.78
N GLN A 175 -11.80 -15.79 9.79
CA GLN A 175 -12.44 -14.52 9.41
C GLN A 175 -12.86 -14.50 7.94
N SER A 176 -12.04 -15.07 7.05
CA SER A 176 -12.37 -15.23 5.62
C SER A 176 -13.35 -16.37 5.34
N LYS A 177 -13.87 -17.03 6.39
CA LYS A 177 -14.79 -18.19 6.31
C LYS A 177 -14.24 -19.36 5.51
N ARG A 178 -12.91 -19.43 5.34
CA ARG A 178 -12.23 -20.51 4.64
C ARG A 178 -12.13 -21.76 5.49
N ILE A 179 -12.04 -21.60 6.82
CA ILE A 179 -12.12 -22.70 7.78
C ILE A 179 -13.11 -22.33 8.87
N GLN A 180 -13.59 -23.32 9.62
CA GLN A 180 -14.46 -23.10 10.77
C GLN A 180 -13.81 -23.72 12.00
N LEU A 181 -13.67 -22.93 13.06
CA LEU A 181 -13.11 -23.38 14.33
C LEU A 181 -14.22 -23.62 15.33
N TYR A 182 -14.15 -24.74 16.03
CA TYR A 182 -15.11 -25.18 17.02
C TYR A 182 -14.42 -25.48 18.35
N ALA A 183 -15.10 -25.16 19.44
CA ALA A 183 -14.86 -25.68 20.77
C ALA A 183 -15.95 -26.72 21.05
N LEU A 184 -15.55 -27.98 21.24
CA LEU A 184 -16.44 -29.11 21.47
C LEU A 184 -16.43 -29.41 22.97
N GLY A 185 -17.53 -29.05 23.65
CA GLY A 185 -17.79 -29.48 25.04
C GLY A 185 -18.57 -30.79 25.07
N SER A 186 -18.72 -31.36 26.27
CA SER A 186 -19.49 -32.60 26.49
C SER A 186 -20.96 -32.48 26.09
N GLU A 187 -21.57 -31.32 26.29
CA GLU A 187 -23.01 -31.10 26.04
C GLU A 187 -23.29 -30.09 24.93
N THR A 188 -22.37 -29.16 24.70
CA THR A 188 -22.56 -28.04 23.78
C THR A 188 -21.34 -27.84 22.90
N THR A 189 -21.57 -27.59 21.62
CA THR A 189 -20.52 -27.18 20.68
C THR A 189 -20.65 -25.68 20.40
N TRP A 190 -19.52 -24.99 20.45
CA TRP A 190 -19.44 -23.58 20.13
C TRP A 190 -18.63 -23.36 18.86
N LYS A 191 -19.17 -22.64 17.91
CA LYS A 191 -18.46 -22.19 16.72
C LYS A 191 -17.89 -20.80 16.94
N LEU A 192 -16.62 -20.63 16.59
CA LEU A 192 -15.98 -19.33 16.57
C LEU A 192 -16.49 -18.51 15.37
N ILE A 193 -16.91 -17.29 15.65
CA ILE A 193 -17.29 -16.28 14.66
C ILE A 193 -16.45 -15.04 14.94
N VAL A 194 -15.76 -14.55 13.92
CA VAL A 194 -15.01 -13.29 13.99
C VAL A 194 -15.85 -12.21 13.33
N ALA A 195 -16.44 -11.32 14.13
CA ALA A 195 -17.25 -10.18 13.67
C ALA A 195 -16.62 -8.88 14.18
N ASP A 196 -16.41 -7.90 13.30
CA ASP A 196 -15.80 -6.60 13.63
C ASP A 196 -14.46 -6.69 14.38
N GLY A 197 -13.66 -7.72 14.08
CA GLY A 197 -12.37 -7.97 14.75
C GLY A 197 -12.49 -8.55 16.17
N LYS A 198 -13.69 -8.82 16.66
CA LYS A 198 -13.96 -9.50 17.94
C LYS A 198 -14.25 -10.98 17.71
N THR A 199 -13.72 -11.81 18.60
CA THR A 199 -13.98 -13.25 18.66
C THR A 199 -15.23 -13.51 19.50
N VAL A 200 -16.26 -14.06 18.89
CA VAL A 200 -17.54 -14.39 19.53
C VAL A 200 -17.85 -15.86 19.28
N PHE A 201 -18.43 -16.53 20.27
CA PHE A 201 -18.83 -17.93 20.16
C PHE A 201 -20.35 -18.04 20.06
N HIS A 202 -20.82 -18.88 19.13
CA HIS A 202 -22.23 -19.23 18.99
C HIS A 202 -22.42 -20.73 19.19
N VAL A 203 -23.47 -21.10 19.93
CA VAL A 203 -23.85 -22.50 20.11
C VAL A 203 -24.35 -23.05 18.77
N THR A 204 -23.84 -24.22 18.39
CA THR A 204 -24.13 -24.87 17.11
C THR A 204 -24.20 -26.39 17.31
N PRO A 205 -24.84 -27.14 16.40
CA PRO A 205 -24.68 -28.59 16.35
C PRO A 205 -23.22 -29.01 16.10
N SER A 206 -22.83 -30.17 16.61
CA SER A 206 -21.49 -30.73 16.39
C SER A 206 -21.23 -30.98 14.89
N PRO A 207 -20.05 -30.63 14.36
CA PRO A 207 -19.68 -30.93 13.00
C PRO A 207 -19.57 -32.44 12.78
N ARG A 208 -19.91 -32.91 11.57
CA ARG A 208 -19.80 -34.33 11.19
C ARG A 208 -18.35 -34.77 10.95
N ARG A 209 -17.48 -33.83 10.56
CA ARG A 209 -16.06 -34.05 10.29
C ARG A 209 -15.27 -32.84 10.75
N TYR A 210 -14.27 -33.09 11.58
CA TYR A 210 -13.35 -32.07 12.07
C TYR A 210 -11.99 -32.71 12.32
N HIS A 211 -10.95 -31.87 12.34
CA HIS A 211 -9.62 -32.26 12.75
C HIS A 211 -9.35 -31.68 14.14
N GLU A 212 -8.93 -32.55 15.06
CA GLU A 212 -8.61 -32.13 16.42
C GLU A 212 -7.36 -31.26 16.46
N MET A 213 -7.39 -30.27 17.34
CA MET A 213 -6.31 -29.33 17.61
C MET A 213 -5.92 -29.43 19.07
N THR A 214 -4.63 -29.37 19.35
CA THR A 214 -4.15 -29.24 20.72
C THR A 214 -4.44 -27.82 21.22
N PRO A 215 -4.80 -27.62 22.51
CA PRO A 215 -5.09 -26.30 23.06
C PRO A 215 -3.94 -25.30 22.91
N GLU A 216 -2.70 -25.78 22.85
CA GLU A 216 -1.49 -24.97 22.66
C GLU A 216 -1.39 -24.31 21.27
N THR A 217 -2.11 -24.85 20.28
CA THR A 217 -2.14 -24.32 18.91
C THR A 217 -3.30 -23.34 18.68
N VAL A 218 -4.14 -23.14 19.69
CA VAL A 218 -5.26 -22.20 19.65
C VAL A 218 -4.79 -20.83 20.12
N PRO A 219 -5.03 -19.75 19.35
CA PRO A 219 -4.63 -18.41 19.72
C PRO A 219 -5.17 -17.99 21.10
N GLY A 220 -4.34 -17.32 21.89
CA GLY A 220 -4.67 -16.97 23.27
C GLY A 220 -5.90 -16.07 23.43
N ASP A 221 -6.19 -15.22 22.44
CA ASP A 221 -7.39 -14.38 22.41
C ASP A 221 -8.68 -15.18 22.19
N VAL A 222 -8.61 -16.27 21.42
CA VAL A 222 -9.71 -17.22 21.24
C VAL A 222 -9.97 -17.97 22.56
N LEU A 223 -8.90 -18.45 23.22
CA LEU A 223 -9.00 -19.10 24.53
C LEU A 223 -9.58 -18.14 25.58
N GLN A 224 -9.19 -16.87 25.56
CA GLN A 224 -9.70 -15.86 26.47
C GLN A 224 -11.18 -15.57 26.24
N ALA A 225 -11.60 -15.41 24.98
CA ALA A 225 -13.00 -15.22 24.63
C ALA A 225 -13.86 -16.43 25.01
N TYR A 226 -13.31 -17.64 24.91
CA TYR A 226 -13.99 -18.85 25.35
C TYR A 226 -14.19 -18.88 26.87
N ARG A 227 -13.17 -18.53 27.66
CA ARG A 227 -13.24 -18.46 29.13
C ARG A 227 -14.22 -17.41 29.66
N GLN A 228 -14.63 -16.45 28.83
CA GLN A 228 -15.59 -15.41 29.19
C GLN A 228 -17.04 -15.85 28.99
N LEU A 229 -17.30 -17.04 28.44
CA LEU A 229 -18.66 -17.55 28.26
C LEU A 229 -19.29 -17.90 29.62
N PRO A 230 -20.52 -17.46 29.92
CA PRO A 230 -21.17 -17.71 31.21
C PRO A 230 -21.47 -19.18 31.49
N VAL A 231 -21.37 -20.06 30.49
CA VAL A 231 -21.66 -21.50 30.56
C VAL A 231 -20.39 -22.33 30.83
N THR A 232 -19.19 -21.73 30.92
CA THR A 232 -17.97 -22.47 31.29
C THR A 232 -17.93 -22.76 32.80
N THR A 233 -18.92 -23.48 33.30
CA THR A 233 -18.89 -24.08 34.63
C THR A 233 -18.13 -25.40 34.55
N SER A 234 -17.01 -25.46 35.27
CA SER A 234 -16.46 -26.69 35.85
C SER A 234 -15.65 -27.62 34.93
N GLY A 235 -14.42 -27.21 34.60
CA GLY A 235 -13.28 -28.14 34.51
C GLY A 235 -13.31 -29.27 33.47
N THR A 236 -14.34 -29.40 32.64
CA THR A 236 -14.41 -30.40 31.58
C THR A 236 -13.46 -30.03 30.45
N PRO A 237 -12.59 -30.95 30.00
CA PRO A 237 -11.68 -30.68 28.90
C PRO A 237 -12.47 -30.42 27.62
N VAL A 238 -12.13 -29.32 26.95
CA VAL A 238 -12.74 -28.92 25.68
C VAL A 238 -11.84 -29.40 24.56
N VAL A 239 -12.44 -30.12 23.60
CA VAL A 239 -11.74 -30.54 22.39
C VAL A 239 -11.84 -29.42 21.36
N TRP A 240 -10.71 -28.98 20.82
CA TRP A 240 -10.70 -27.98 19.76
C TRP A 240 -10.71 -28.68 18.42
N GLY A 241 -11.61 -28.27 17.54
CA GLY A 241 -11.80 -28.89 16.23
C GLY A 241 -11.81 -27.85 15.13
N VAL A 242 -11.10 -28.12 14.04
CA VAL A 242 -11.20 -27.32 12.81
C VAL A 242 -11.87 -28.11 11.70
N GLU A 243 -12.88 -27.51 11.09
CA GLU A 243 -13.50 -28.02 9.88
C GLU A 243 -12.83 -27.36 8.66
N LEU A 244 -12.20 -28.21 7.86
CA LEU A 244 -11.54 -27.82 6.62
C LEU A 244 -12.52 -27.96 5.45
N PRO A 245 -12.55 -27.03 4.50
CA PRO A 245 -13.42 -27.11 3.34
C PRO A 245 -12.94 -28.19 2.37
N HIS A 246 -13.85 -28.72 1.55
CA HIS A 246 -13.56 -29.82 0.64
C HIS A 246 -12.32 -29.63 -0.25
N PRO A 247 -12.09 -28.45 -0.88
CA PRO A 247 -10.89 -28.25 -1.72
C PRO A 247 -9.57 -28.37 -0.95
N LEU A 248 -9.59 -28.03 0.35
CA LEU A 248 -8.41 -28.13 1.21
C LEU A 248 -8.16 -29.59 1.62
N GLN A 249 -9.24 -30.35 1.86
CA GLN A 249 -9.17 -31.79 2.15
C GLN A 249 -8.60 -32.57 0.98
N GLU A 250 -9.05 -32.32 -0.25
CA GLU A 250 -8.51 -32.99 -1.45
C GLU A 250 -7.02 -32.73 -1.62
N LYS A 251 -6.59 -31.48 -1.39
CA LYS A 251 -5.18 -31.10 -1.46
C LYS A 251 -4.34 -31.80 -0.38
N ILE A 252 -4.86 -31.88 0.84
CA ILE A 252 -4.23 -32.65 1.93
C ILE A 252 -4.14 -34.12 1.54
N GLN A 253 -5.23 -34.72 1.05
CA GLN A 253 -5.26 -36.13 0.69
C GLN A 253 -4.29 -36.48 -0.42
N ARG A 254 -4.13 -35.59 -1.41
CA ARG A 254 -3.11 -35.74 -2.46
C ARG A 254 -1.69 -35.70 -1.88
N LEU A 255 -1.39 -34.75 -0.99
CA LEU A 255 -0.10 -34.70 -0.30
C LEU A 255 0.15 -35.93 0.58
N MET A 256 -0.92 -36.51 1.14
CA MET A 256 -0.87 -37.75 1.91
C MET A 256 -0.67 -39.00 1.05
N GLN A 257 -1.04 -38.98 -0.24
CA GLN A 257 -0.74 -40.06 -1.17
C GLN A 257 0.70 -39.99 -1.68
N GLU A 258 1.25 -38.79 -1.78
CA GLU A 258 2.60 -38.52 -2.27
C GLU A 258 3.68 -38.76 -1.21
N SER A 259 3.32 -38.96 0.06
CA SER A 259 4.27 -39.15 1.16
C SER A 259 3.69 -40.06 2.24
N SER A 260 4.54 -40.72 3.02
CA SER A 260 4.08 -41.62 4.09
C SER A 260 3.95 -40.92 5.45
N GLY A 261 4.35 -39.65 5.55
CA GLY A 261 4.27 -38.87 6.78
C GLY A 261 4.94 -37.51 6.64
N GLY A 262 4.68 -36.61 7.59
CA GLY A 262 5.27 -35.28 7.63
C GLY A 262 4.35 -34.20 8.19
N LEU A 263 4.85 -32.97 8.19
CA LEU A 263 4.14 -31.82 8.74
C LEU A 263 3.41 -31.06 7.63
N LEU A 264 2.09 -31.03 7.69
CA LEU A 264 1.25 -30.26 6.78
C LEU A 264 1.01 -28.88 7.38
N ILE A 265 1.49 -27.84 6.71
CA ILE A 265 1.36 -26.45 7.15
C ILE A 265 0.36 -25.73 6.26
N ILE A 266 -0.70 -25.18 6.86
CA ILE A 266 -1.69 -24.31 6.20
C ILE A 266 -1.29 -22.84 6.39
N ASP A 267 -1.11 -22.10 5.31
CA ASP A 267 -0.81 -20.66 5.34
C ASP A 267 -2.06 -19.76 5.49
N ALA A 268 -1.87 -18.45 5.62
CA ALA A 268 -2.98 -17.49 5.77
C ALA A 268 -3.88 -17.36 4.53
N LEU A 269 -3.46 -17.88 3.38
CA LEU A 269 -4.21 -17.90 2.12
C LEU A 269 -4.97 -19.23 1.94
N GLY A 270 -4.66 -20.23 2.76
CA GLY A 270 -5.23 -21.58 2.70
C GLY A 270 -4.44 -22.51 1.78
N HIS A 271 -3.17 -22.23 1.48
CA HIS A 271 -2.31 -23.22 0.83
C HIS A 271 -1.71 -24.17 1.84
N VAL A 272 -1.65 -25.45 1.46
CA VAL A 272 -1.02 -26.51 2.24
C VAL A 272 0.35 -26.80 1.65
N LYS A 273 1.36 -26.86 2.52
CA LYS A 273 2.72 -27.28 2.20
C LYS A 273 3.09 -28.47 3.09
N LEU A 274 3.71 -29.49 2.50
CA LEU A 274 4.32 -30.58 3.25
C LEU A 274 5.77 -30.21 3.58
N GLU A 275 6.11 -30.26 4.86
CA GLU A 275 7.47 -30.16 5.36
C GLU A 275 7.90 -31.53 5.88
N ARG A 276 8.95 -32.12 5.28
CA ARG A 276 9.50 -33.36 5.80
C ARG A 276 10.12 -33.07 7.15
N ARG A 277 9.82 -33.91 8.15
CA ARG A 277 10.53 -33.90 9.43
C ARG A 277 12.02 -34.11 9.09
N GLN A 278 12.84 -33.07 9.20
CA GLN A 278 14.28 -33.21 8.99
C GLN A 278 14.81 -34.11 10.11
N GLY A 279 14.92 -35.41 9.81
CA GLY A 279 15.84 -36.29 10.50
C GLY A 279 17.24 -35.74 10.24
N ASN A 280 17.87 -35.27 11.32
CA ASN A 280 19.28 -34.92 11.34
C ASN A 280 20.06 -36.18 10.89
N VAL A 281 20.77 -36.09 9.76
CA VAL A 281 21.85 -37.04 9.42
C VAL A 281 23.16 -36.39 9.81
#